data_AF-A0A660T2K9-F1
#
_entry.id   AF-A0A660T2K9-F1
#
_cell.length_a   1.000
_cell.length_b   1.000
_cell.length_c   1.000
_cell.angle_alpha   90.00
_cell.angle_beta   90.00
_cell.angle_gamma   90.00
#
_symmetry.space_group_name_H-M   'P 1'
#
loop_
_entity.id
_entity.type
_entity.pdbx_description
1 polymer ?
#
loop_
_entity_poly.entity_id
_entity_poly.type
_entity_poly.pdbx_seq_one_letter_code
_entity_poly.pdbx_strand_id
1 'polypeptide(L)'
;MADVFSKNQVTNAEDAAKIVPRAEFRAFGQGLIDEVTVAMWKAKATLFKIRTSQETYFLSRKTNEANVKVRDGLLDIKTKVGDTEDGYEIFQPRGKFEFPVGKKEVASILENMLVEAD
;
A
#
# COMPACT_ATOMS: atom_id res chain seq x y z
N MET A 1 -26.67 -4.04 11.02
CA MET A 1 -25.87 -3.93 9.78
C MET A 1 -24.71 -4.90 9.92
N ALA A 2 -24.45 -5.76 8.94
CA ALA A 2 -23.28 -6.63 8.99
C ALA A 2 -22.03 -5.73 8.93
N ASP A 3 -21.13 -5.89 9.89
CA ASP A 3 -19.86 -5.15 9.91
C ASP A 3 -19.01 -5.63 8.72
N VAL A 4 -19.01 -4.84 7.65
CA VAL A 4 -18.24 -5.10 6.41
C VAL A 4 -16.73 -5.09 6.65
N PHE A 5 -16.28 -4.57 7.80
CA PHE A 5 -14.87 -4.51 8.20
C PHE A 5 -14.48 -5.65 9.14
N SER A 6 -15.40 -6.54 9.54
CA SER A 6 -15.11 -7.70 10.42
C SER A 6 -14.00 -8.63 9.93
N LYS A 7 -13.67 -8.60 8.62
CA LYS A 7 -12.57 -9.39 8.03
C LYS A 7 -11.22 -8.66 8.04
N ASN A 8 -11.20 -7.38 8.40
CA ASN A 8 -10.04 -6.52 8.36
C ASN A 8 -9.34 -6.57 9.72
N GLN A 9 -8.30 -7.38 9.80
CA GLN A 9 -7.53 -7.53 11.02
C GLN A 9 -6.32 -6.61 11.00
N VAL A 10 -6.17 -5.85 12.08
CA VAL A 10 -4.94 -5.14 12.46
C VAL A 10 -3.80 -6.14 12.50
N THR A 11 -2.64 -5.76 11.99
CA THR A 11 -1.45 -6.61 11.97
C THR A 11 -0.32 -5.87 12.67
N ASN A 12 0.29 -6.49 13.66
CA ASN A 12 1.44 -5.94 14.38
C ASN A 12 2.71 -5.96 13.51
N ALA A 13 3.76 -5.28 13.96
CA ALA A 13 5.03 -5.17 13.22
C ALA A 13 5.75 -6.53 13.04
N GLU A 14 5.66 -7.42 14.02
CA GLU A 14 6.32 -8.74 13.96
C GLU A 14 5.71 -9.64 12.89
N ASP A 15 4.38 -9.64 12.77
CA ASP A 15 3.67 -10.41 11.76
C ASP A 15 3.82 -9.77 10.37
N ALA A 16 3.92 -8.43 10.30
CA ALA A 16 4.24 -7.73 9.07
C ALA A 16 5.67 -8.05 8.58
N ALA A 17 6.64 -8.20 9.49
CA ALA A 17 8.02 -8.56 9.15
C ALA A 17 8.16 -9.96 8.54
N LYS A 18 7.23 -10.88 8.83
CA LYS A 18 7.21 -12.24 8.23
C LYS A 18 6.74 -12.24 6.77
N ILE A 19 6.16 -11.14 6.29
CA ILE A 19 5.70 -11.02 4.91
C ILE A 19 6.91 -10.83 4.01
N VAL A 20 7.12 -11.77 3.08
CA VAL A 20 8.18 -11.68 2.07
C VAL A 20 7.99 -10.39 1.24
N PRO A 21 9.00 -9.49 1.22
CA PRO A 21 8.97 -8.29 0.40
C PRO A 21 8.77 -8.64 -1.08
N ARG A 22 8.05 -7.79 -1.81
CA ARG A 22 7.76 -8.02 -3.23
C ARG A 22 8.03 -6.75 -4.03
N ALA A 23 8.48 -6.95 -5.26
CA ALA A 23 8.49 -5.92 -6.27
C ALA A 23 7.03 -5.51 -6.55
N GLU A 24 6.72 -4.23 -6.32
CA GLU A 24 5.41 -3.65 -6.58
C GLU A 24 5.59 -2.32 -7.29
N PHE A 25 4.85 -2.09 -8.38
CA PHE A 25 4.75 -0.77 -9.01
C PHE A 25 3.28 -0.32 -9.07
N ARG A 26 3.08 0.99 -9.19
CA ARG A 26 1.76 1.62 -9.30
C ARG A 26 1.79 2.57 -10.48
N ALA A 27 0.68 2.62 -11.21
CA ALA A 27 0.46 3.57 -12.28
C ALA A 27 -0.83 4.33 -11.98
N PHE A 28 -0.81 5.65 -12.20
CA PHE A 28 -1.94 6.54 -11.97
C PHE A 28 -2.24 7.28 -13.28
N GLY A 29 -3.50 7.35 -13.67
CA GLY A 29 -3.92 8.04 -14.89
C GLY A 29 -5.41 7.93 -15.13
N GLN A 30 -5.98 8.96 -15.73
CA GLN A 30 -7.37 8.94 -16.19
C GLN A 30 -7.48 8.02 -17.41
N GLY A 31 -8.45 7.10 -17.43
CA GLY A 31 -8.63 6.15 -18.55
C GLY A 31 -7.54 5.07 -18.64
N LEU A 32 -6.62 5.00 -17.68
CA LEU A 32 -5.48 4.06 -17.69
C LEU A 32 -5.89 2.60 -17.89
N ILE A 33 -7.04 2.19 -17.33
CA ILE A 33 -7.53 0.82 -17.45
C ILE A 33 -7.83 0.45 -18.91
N ASP A 34 -8.36 1.38 -19.70
CA ASP A 34 -8.67 1.13 -21.11
C ASP A 34 -7.37 0.94 -21.92
N GLU A 35 -6.39 1.79 -21.68
CA GLU A 35 -5.08 1.70 -22.33
C GLU A 35 -4.34 0.41 -21.95
N VAL A 36 -4.32 0.06 -20.66
CA VAL A 36 -3.71 -1.18 -20.16
C VAL A 36 -4.40 -2.41 -20.74
N THR A 37 -5.72 -2.39 -20.88
CA THR A 37 -6.48 -3.50 -21.45
C THR A 37 -6.04 -3.78 -22.90
N VAL A 38 -5.89 -2.73 -23.72
CA VAL A 38 -5.39 -2.85 -25.10
C VAL A 38 -3.96 -3.38 -25.13
N ALA A 39 -3.09 -2.89 -24.24
CA ALA A 39 -1.70 -3.33 -24.16
C ALA A 39 -1.57 -4.80 -23.74
N MET A 40 -2.35 -5.23 -22.74
CA MET A 40 -2.38 -6.63 -22.28
C MET A 40 -2.80 -7.59 -23.39
N TRP A 41 -3.80 -7.20 -24.20
CA TRP A 41 -4.23 -7.99 -25.37
C TRP A 41 -3.09 -8.16 -26.38
N LYS A 42 -2.41 -7.07 -26.74
CA LYS A 42 -1.26 -7.09 -27.67
C LYS A 42 -0.13 -7.99 -27.16
N ALA A 43 0.10 -8.00 -25.86
CA ALA A 43 1.11 -8.83 -25.20
C ALA A 43 0.70 -10.31 -25.03
N LYS A 44 -0.54 -10.67 -25.40
CA LYS A 44 -1.14 -12.00 -25.11
C LYS A 44 -1.04 -12.35 -23.62
N ALA A 45 -1.14 -11.36 -22.75
CA ALA A 45 -1.03 -11.55 -21.31
C ALA A 45 -2.29 -12.23 -20.76
N THR A 46 -2.09 -13.20 -19.85
CA THR A 46 -3.19 -13.86 -19.14
C THR A 46 -3.64 -13.01 -17.96
N LEU A 47 -4.88 -12.55 -17.97
CA LEU A 47 -5.48 -11.86 -16.82
C LEU A 47 -5.97 -12.88 -15.79
N PHE A 48 -5.28 -12.98 -14.66
CA PHE A 48 -5.67 -13.91 -13.58
C PHE A 48 -6.76 -13.35 -12.67
N LYS A 49 -6.70 -12.05 -12.32
CA LYS A 49 -7.61 -11.44 -11.36
C LYS A 49 -7.63 -9.92 -11.50
N ILE A 50 -8.83 -9.33 -11.48
CA ILE A 50 -9.06 -7.89 -11.24
C ILE A 50 -9.59 -7.73 -9.81
N ARG A 51 -9.10 -6.72 -9.10
CA ARG A 51 -9.69 -6.27 -7.84
C ARG A 51 -9.92 -4.77 -7.91
N THR A 52 -11.07 -4.35 -7.42
CA THR A 52 -11.43 -2.93 -7.29
C THR A 52 -11.61 -2.60 -5.83
N SER A 53 -11.02 -1.50 -5.38
CA SER A 53 -11.17 -1.00 -4.01
C SER A 53 -11.14 0.52 -4.02
N GLN A 54 -11.85 1.14 -3.10
CA GLN A 54 -11.70 2.56 -2.83
C GLN A 54 -10.54 2.73 -1.85
N GLU A 55 -9.52 3.48 -2.26
CA GLU A 55 -8.31 3.72 -1.48
C GLU A 55 -8.03 5.21 -1.44
N THR A 56 -7.62 5.72 -0.29
CA THR A 56 -7.11 7.09 -0.14
C THR A 56 -5.62 7.02 0.14
N TYR A 57 -4.80 7.57 -0.76
CA TYR A 57 -3.35 7.63 -0.60
C TYR A 57 -2.94 8.95 0.04
N PHE A 58 -1.98 8.89 0.97
CA PHE A 58 -1.32 10.07 1.52
C PHE A 58 0.03 10.23 0.84
N LEU A 59 0.16 11.30 0.05
CA LEU A 59 1.41 11.62 -0.65
C LEU A 59 2.17 12.68 0.14
N SER A 60 3.48 12.49 0.25
CA SER A 60 4.39 13.44 0.90
C SER A 60 5.38 13.99 -0.10
N ARG A 61 5.69 15.27 0.01
CA ARG A 61 6.83 15.87 -0.72
C ARG A 61 8.17 15.63 -0.01
N LYS A 62 8.13 15.16 1.24
CA LYS A 62 9.33 14.98 2.09
C LYS A 62 9.92 13.58 1.97
N THR A 63 9.19 12.60 1.43
CA THR A 63 9.67 11.23 1.29
C THR A 63 9.00 10.55 0.11
N ASN A 64 9.76 9.71 -0.60
CA ASN A 64 9.25 8.72 -1.55
C ASN A 64 9.39 7.28 -1.02
N GLU A 65 9.95 7.14 0.18
CA GLU A 65 10.34 5.84 0.76
C GLU A 65 9.20 5.20 1.56
N ALA A 66 8.12 5.92 1.85
CA ALA A 66 6.98 5.45 2.60
C ALA A 66 5.67 5.62 1.80
N ASN A 67 4.96 4.51 1.63
CA ASN A 67 3.63 4.46 1.06
C ASN A 67 2.60 4.31 2.18
N VAL A 68 1.71 5.28 2.30
CA VAL A 68 0.62 5.28 3.28
C VAL A 68 -0.70 5.34 2.55
N LYS A 69 -1.62 4.45 2.92
CA LYS A 69 -2.98 4.48 2.40
C LYS A 69 -4.01 4.07 3.44
N VAL A 70 -5.22 4.59 3.27
CA VAL A 70 -6.40 4.10 3.98
C VAL A 70 -7.27 3.32 3.01
N ARG A 71 -7.68 2.12 3.44
CA ARG A 71 -8.63 1.26 2.74
C ARG A 71 -9.43 0.47 3.76
N ASP A 72 -10.74 0.39 3.55
CA ASP A 72 -11.66 -0.43 4.34
C ASP A 72 -11.49 -0.28 5.86
N GLY A 73 -11.37 0.96 6.35
CA GLY A 73 -11.21 1.25 7.78
C GLY A 73 -9.83 0.92 8.37
N LEU A 74 -8.85 0.58 7.53
CA LEU A 74 -7.47 0.37 7.96
C LEU A 74 -6.52 1.36 7.30
N LEU A 75 -5.48 1.74 8.04
CA LEU A 75 -4.32 2.48 7.54
C LEU A 75 -3.16 1.49 7.36
N ASP A 76 -2.74 1.31 6.12
CA ASP A 76 -1.59 0.48 5.74
C ASP A 76 -0.35 1.38 5.54
N ILE A 77 0.78 0.98 6.12
CA ILE A 77 2.09 1.61 5.86
C ILE A 77 3.05 0.58 5.27
N LYS A 78 3.68 0.93 4.15
CA LYS A 78 4.77 0.15 3.55
C LYS A 78 5.99 1.05 3.32
N THR A 79 7.17 0.57 3.67
CA THR A 79 8.43 1.27 3.40
C THR A 79 9.22 0.57 2.31
N LYS A 80 9.86 1.34 1.43
CA LYS A 80 10.81 0.82 0.46
C LYS A 80 12.02 0.24 1.20
N VAL A 81 12.50 -0.92 0.75
CA VAL A 81 13.66 -1.61 1.33
C VAL A 81 14.73 -1.94 0.30
N GLY A 82 14.48 -1.65 -0.96
CA GLY A 82 15.44 -1.83 -2.05
C GLY A 82 14.76 -1.78 -3.41
N ASP A 83 15.53 -2.16 -4.42
CA ASP A 83 15.11 -2.22 -5.82
C ASP A 83 15.60 -3.53 -6.44
N THR A 84 14.88 -4.07 -7.41
CA THR A 84 15.38 -5.17 -8.25
C THR A 84 16.42 -4.67 -9.25
N GLU A 85 17.17 -5.56 -9.88
CA GLU A 85 18.11 -5.20 -10.97
C GLU A 85 17.42 -4.44 -12.12
N ASP A 86 16.16 -4.79 -12.40
CA ASP A 86 15.32 -4.11 -13.40
C ASP A 86 14.71 -2.77 -12.93
N GLY A 87 15.03 -2.30 -11.72
CA GLY A 87 14.56 -1.02 -11.16
C GLY A 87 13.16 -1.04 -10.52
N TYR A 88 12.60 -2.20 -10.18
CA TYR A 88 11.34 -2.28 -9.45
C TYR A 88 11.55 -2.11 -7.96
N GLU A 89 10.78 -1.21 -7.36
CA GLU A 89 10.84 -0.95 -5.93
C GLU A 89 10.27 -2.12 -5.11
N ILE A 90 11.00 -2.48 -4.06
CA ILE A 90 10.64 -3.54 -3.13
C ILE A 90 10.12 -2.89 -1.85
N PHE A 91 8.89 -3.25 -1.46
CA PHE A 91 8.25 -2.69 -0.28
C PHE A 91 8.03 -3.72 0.82
N GLN A 92 8.35 -3.34 2.06
CA GLN A 92 8.05 -4.09 3.27
C GLN A 92 6.85 -3.46 4.00
N PRO A 93 5.80 -4.22 4.33
CA PRO A 93 4.75 -3.74 5.22
C PRO A 93 5.30 -3.49 6.63
N ARG A 94 4.97 -2.34 7.21
CA ARG A 94 5.36 -1.96 8.57
C ARG A 94 4.25 -2.16 9.61
N GLY A 95 3.02 -2.34 9.14
CA GLY A 95 1.87 -2.61 10.00
C GLY A 95 0.57 -2.23 9.32
N LYS A 96 -0.53 -2.66 9.94
CA LYS A 96 -1.87 -2.19 9.62
C LYS A 96 -2.51 -1.67 10.88
N PHE A 97 -2.97 -0.44 10.85
CA PHE A 97 -3.60 0.23 11.98
C PHE A 97 -5.09 0.42 11.70
N GLU A 98 -5.90 0.47 12.75
CA GLU A 98 -7.30 0.87 12.62
C GLU A 98 -7.40 2.35 12.21
N PHE A 99 -8.39 2.67 11.39
CA PHE A 99 -8.70 4.03 10.97
C PHE A 99 -10.18 4.35 11.28
N PRO A 100 -10.48 5.44 12.03
CA PRO A 100 -9.57 6.49 12.49
C PRO A 100 -8.52 6.03 13.51
N VAL A 101 -7.33 6.63 13.43
CA VAL A 101 -6.18 6.26 14.26
C VAL A 101 -6.38 6.73 15.71
N GLY A 102 -6.11 5.85 16.67
CA GLY A 102 -6.09 6.18 18.09
C GLY A 102 -4.82 6.95 18.51
N LYS A 103 -4.91 7.69 19.62
CA LYS A 103 -3.80 8.55 20.10
C LYS A 103 -2.52 7.77 20.39
N LYS A 104 -2.63 6.50 20.82
CA LYS A 104 -1.48 5.67 21.21
C LYS A 104 -0.68 5.22 19.99
N GLU A 105 -1.34 5.08 18.85
CA GLU A 105 -0.79 4.54 17.62
C GLU A 105 -0.09 5.63 16.77
N VAL A 106 -0.43 6.91 16.97
CA VAL A 106 0.11 8.04 16.17
C VAL A 106 1.64 8.07 16.15
N ALA A 107 2.29 7.90 17.31
CA ALA A 107 3.76 7.95 17.37
C ALA A 107 4.40 6.85 16.52
N SER A 108 3.89 5.62 16.60
CA SER A 108 4.38 4.49 15.80
C SER A 108 4.09 4.69 14.30
N ILE A 109 2.95 5.27 13.96
CA ILE A 109 2.62 5.61 12.57
C ILE A 109 3.60 6.63 12.00
N LEU A 110 3.88 7.72 12.73
CA LEU A 110 4.80 8.75 12.29
C LEU A 110 6.23 8.22 12.11
N GLU A 111 6.70 7.37 13.01
CA GLU A 111 8.01 6.72 12.89
C GLU A 111 8.12 5.91 11.58
N ASN A 112 7.05 5.18 11.22
CA ASN A 112 7.03 4.38 10.00
C ASN A 112 6.81 5.19 8.72
N MET A 113 6.45 6.47 8.82
CA MET A 113 6.32 7.37 7.66
C MET A 113 7.67 7.88 7.15
N LEU A 114 8.75 7.74 7.92
CA LEU A 114 10.10 8.21 7.53
C LEU A 114 10.12 9.72 7.21
N VAL A 115 9.37 10.51 7.98
CA VAL A 115 9.32 11.98 7.87
C VAL A 115 9.48 12.58 9.26
N GLU A 116 10.31 13.61 9.38
CA GLU A 116 10.39 14.42 10.60
C GLU A 116 9.18 15.36 10.70
N ALA A 117 8.56 15.40 11.87
CA ALA A 117 7.54 16.40 12.20
C ALA A 117 8.25 17.72 12.52
N ASP A 118 7.85 18.80 11.85
CA ASP A 118 8.35 20.16 12.13
C ASP A 118 7.73 20.72 13.42
#